data_AF-A0A1G6Y0K0-F1
#
_entry.id   AF-A0A1G6Y0K0-F1
#
_cell.length_a   1.000
_cell.length_b   1.000
_cell.length_c   1.000
_cell.angle_alpha   90.00
_cell.angle_beta   90.00
_cell.angle_gamma   90.00
#
_symmetry.space_group_name_H-M   'P 1'
#
loop_
_entity.id
_entity.type
_entity.pdbx_description
1 polymer ?
#
loop_
_entity_poly.entity_id
_entity_poly.type
_entity_poly.pdbx_seq_one_letter_code
_entity_poly.pdbx_strand_id
1 'polypeptide(L)' 'MTHMAHKTHWKDLSGKRKTGMIVIGLAQLTLTAAAYRDLIKRPADQVEGPKFVWGIALLVNWIGPISYFAKGRKV' A
#
# COMPACT_ATOMS: atom_id res chain seq x y z
N MET A 1 -30.53 27.61 7.19
CA MET A 1 -29.16 27.96 6.78
C MET A 1 -28.49 26.72 6.23
N THR A 2 -28.37 26.60 4.91
CA THR A 2 -27.67 25.49 4.27
C THR A 2 -26.17 25.74 4.34
N HIS A 3 -25.44 24.98 5.17
CA HIS A 3 -23.98 24.94 5.10
C HIS A 3 -23.58 24.35 3.74
N MET A 4 -23.18 25.18 2.80
CA MET A 4 -22.53 24.75 1.57
C MET A 4 -21.16 24.16 1.96
N ALA A 5 -21.02 22.84 1.90
CA ALA A 5 -19.74 22.18 2.14
C ALA A 5 -18.73 22.63 1.08
N HIS A 6 -17.67 23.31 1.50
CA HIS A 6 -16.60 23.73 0.61
C HIS A 6 -15.84 22.50 0.09
N LYS A 7 -16.13 22.07 -1.14
CA LYS A 7 -15.41 20.98 -1.82
C LYS A 7 -14.03 21.50 -2.21
N THR A 8 -13.01 21.12 -1.44
CA THR A 8 -11.62 21.53 -1.71
C THR A 8 -11.15 20.87 -3.01
N HIS A 9 -10.80 21.67 -4.02
CA HIS A 9 -10.32 21.14 -5.29
C HIS A 9 -8.81 20.90 -5.22
N TRP A 10 -8.28 19.98 -6.02
CA TRP A 10 -6.84 19.67 -6.05
C TRP A 10 -5.95 20.90 -6.31
N LYS A 11 -6.46 21.86 -7.09
CA LYS A 11 -5.78 23.13 -7.39
C LYS A 11 -5.69 24.06 -6.17
N ASP A 12 -6.53 23.86 -5.16
CA ASP A 12 -6.60 24.70 -3.96
C ASP A 12 -5.69 24.16 -2.83
N LEU A 13 -5.05 23.00 -3.04
CA LEU A 13 -4.11 22.43 -2.08
C LEU A 13 -2.79 23.20 -2.09
N SER A 14 -2.26 23.49 -0.89
CA SER A 14 -0.90 24.02 -0.77
C SER A 14 0.12 23.05 -1.37
N GLY A 15 1.21 23.59 -1.93
CA GLY A 15 2.26 22.77 -2.57
C GLY A 15 2.79 21.66 -1.66
N LYS A 16 2.96 21.95 -0.36
CA LYS A 16 3.37 20.95 0.65
C LYS A 16 2.38 19.79 0.78
N ARG A 17 1.08 20.09 0.79
CA ARG A 17 0.02 19.08 0.92
C ARG A 17 -0.07 18.21 -0.33
N LYS A 18 0.04 18.81 -1.52
CA LYS A 18 0.10 18.09 -2.79
C LYS A 18 1.32 17.15 -2.87
N THR A 19 2.50 17.65 -2.51
CA THR A 19 3.73 16.83 -2.45
C THR A 19 3.57 15.67 -1.47
N GLY A 20 3.03 15.93 -0.27
CA GLY A 20 2.78 14.87 0.72
C GLY A 20 1.88 13.75 0.18
N MET A 21 0.79 14.09 -0.50
CA MET A 21 -0.10 13.10 -1.12
C MET A 21 0.61 12.26 -2.19
N ILE A 22 1.44 12.90 -3.03
CA ILE A 22 2.21 12.21 -4.06
C ILE A 22 3.21 11.24 -3.43
N VAL A 23 3.95 11.68 -2.41
CA VAL A 23 4.93 10.85 -1.70
C VAL A 23 4.26 9.64 -1.06
N ILE A 24 3.15 9.84 -0.36
CA ILE A 24 2.39 8.74 0.26
C ILE A 24 1.90 7.75 -0.80
N GLY A 25 1.36 8.24 -1.92
CA GLY A 25 0.92 7.38 -3.03
C GLY A 25 2.06 6.57 -3.64
N LEU A 26 3.21 7.20 -3.91
CA LEU A 26 4.39 6.51 -4.43
C LEU A 26 4.93 5.47 -3.44
N ALA A 27 4.96 5.79 -2.14
CA ALA A 27 5.36 4.85 -1.11
C ALA A 27 4.44 3.63 -1.08
N GLN A 28 3.12 3.82 -1.18
CA GLN A 28 2.16 2.72 -1.23
C GLN A 28 2.38 1.81 -2.45
N LEU A 29 2.52 2.42 -3.64
CA LEU A 29 2.73 1.69 -4.88
C LEU A 29 4.04 0.90 -4.85
N THR A 30 5.11 1.54 -4.38
CA THR A 30 6.43 0.90 -4.26
C THR A 30 6.40 -0.27 -3.28
N LEU A 31 5.78 -0.07 -2.10
CA LEU A 31 5.66 -1.11 -1.08
C LEU A 31 4.85 -2.31 -1.60
N THR A 32 3.72 -2.05 -2.25
CA THR A 32 2.85 -3.10 -2.80
C THR A 32 3.55 -3.86 -3.93
N ALA A 33 4.20 -3.15 -4.86
CA ALA A 33 4.95 -3.77 -5.95
C ALA A 33 6.13 -4.61 -5.44
N ALA A 34 6.86 -4.11 -4.43
CA ALA A 34 7.93 -4.85 -3.79
C ALA A 34 7.41 -6.12 -3.12
N ALA A 35 6.27 -6.06 -2.43
CA ALA A 35 5.67 -7.21 -1.78
C ALA A 35 5.22 -8.29 -2.78
N TYR A 36 4.55 -7.91 -3.87
CA TYR A 36 4.20 -8.86 -4.93
C TYR A 36 5.43 -9.47 -5.59
N ARG A 37 6.44 -8.66 -5.91
CA ARG A 37 7.69 -9.14 -6.50
C ARG A 37 8.41 -10.13 -5.59
N ASP A 38 8.45 -9.84 -4.29
CA ASP A 38 9.05 -10.73 -3.29
C ASP A 38 8.26 -12.04 -3.16
N LEU A 39 6.92 -11.98 -3.07
CA LEU A 39 6.04 -13.15 -2.99
C LEU A 39 6.15 -14.09 -4.20
N ILE A 40 6.25 -13.52 -5.41
CA ILE A 40 6.40 -14.28 -6.65
C ILE A 40 7.76 -14.99 -6.67
N LYS A 41 8.84 -14.28 -6.30
CA LYS A 41 10.21 -14.79 -6.40
C LYS A 41 10.60 -15.76 -5.30
N ARG A 42 10.06 -15.62 -4.09
CA ARG A 42 10.40 -16.51 -2.97
C ARG A 42 9.88 -17.92 -3.20
N PRO A 43 10.64 -18.97 -2.90
CA PRO A 43 10.11 -20.32 -2.90
C PRO A 43 9.08 -20.50 -1.77
N ALA A 44 8.15 -21.45 -1.93
CA ALA A 44 6.95 -21.54 -1.09
C ALA A 44 7.26 -21.90 0.37
N ASP A 45 8.35 -22.61 0.62
CA ASP A 45 8.89 -22.95 1.95
C ASP A 45 9.38 -21.73 2.75
N GLN A 46 9.69 -20.62 2.05
CA GLN A 46 10.11 -19.35 2.65
C GLN A 46 8.96 -18.36 2.86
N VAL A 47 7.74 -18.74 2.50
CA VAL A 47 6.53 -17.95 2.71
C VAL A 47 5.73 -18.61 3.83
N GLU A 48 5.28 -17.82 4.80
CA GLU A 48 4.50 -18.33 5.93
C GLU A 48 3.05 -18.57 5.51
N GLY A 49 2.73 -19.82 5.16
CA GLY A 49 1.41 -20.22 4.68
C GLY A 49 1.23 -20.10 3.15
N PRO A 50 -0.01 -20.27 2.64
CA PRO A 50 -0.25 -20.33 1.20
C PRO A 50 0.02 -19.00 0.51
N LYS A 51 0.79 -19.01 -0.57
CA LYS A 51 1.10 -17.82 -1.37
C LYS A 51 -0.15 -17.07 -1.84
N PHE A 52 -1.22 -17.80 -2.16
CA PHE A 52 -2.47 -17.19 -2.61
C PHE A 52 -3.13 -16.31 -1.54
N VAL A 53 -3.06 -16.71 -0.27
CA VAL A 53 -3.58 -15.91 0.86
C VAL A 53 -2.85 -14.58 0.94
N TRP A 54 -1.52 -14.61 0.80
CA TRP A 54 -0.73 -13.39 0.75
C TRP A 54 -1.03 -12.56 -0.50
N GLY A 55 -1.23 -13.19 -1.66
CA GLY A 55 -1.64 -12.50 -2.88
C GLY A 55 -2.93 -11.70 -2.73
N ILE A 56 -3.91 -12.22 -1.99
CA ILE A 56 -5.14 -11.51 -1.63
C ILE A 56 -4.87 -10.44 -0.56
N ALA A 57 -4.11 -10.79 0.49
CA ALA A 57 -3.81 -9.87 1.58
C ALA A 57 -3.16 -8.58 1.06
N LEU A 58 -2.26 -8.66 0.07
CA LEU A 58 -1.60 -7.50 -0.56
C LEU A 58 -2.57 -6.51 -1.22
N LEU A 59 -3.81 -6.91 -1.53
CA LEU A 59 -4.85 -6.00 -2.04
C LEU A 59 -5.39 -5.06 -0.95
N VAL A 60 -5.16 -5.39 0.33
CA VAL A 60 -5.61 -4.61 1.48
C VAL A 60 -4.68 -3.43 1.72
N ASN A 61 -4.75 -2.42 0.87
CA ASN A 61 -4.13 -1.10 0.99
C ASN A 61 -2.74 -1.12 1.69
N TRP A 62 -2.53 -0.43 2.81
CA TRP A 62 -1.28 -0.50 3.59
C TRP A 62 -1.12 -1.78 4.41
N ILE A 63 -2.22 -2.32 4.93
CA ILE A 63 -2.20 -3.42 5.90
C ILE A 63 -1.61 -4.68 5.26
N GLY A 64 -1.98 -4.99 4.02
CA GLY A 64 -1.52 -6.16 3.29
C GLY A 64 -0.02 -6.23 3.12
N PRO A 65 0.59 -5.28 2.39
CA PRO A 65 2.04 -5.24 2.17
C PRO A 65 2.85 -5.17 3.46
N ILE A 66 2.40 -4.37 4.45
CA ILE A 66 3.09 -4.28 5.75
C ILE A 66 3.04 -5.64 6.47
N SER A 67 1.87 -6.28 6.52
CA SER A 67 1.71 -7.60 7.17
C SER A 67 2.54 -8.68 6.48
N TYR A 68 2.62 -8.65 5.15
CA TYR A 68 3.44 -9.59 4.38
C TYR A 68 4.92 -9.47 4.75
N PHE A 69 5.47 -8.26 4.79
CA PHE A 69 6.87 -8.09 5.18
C PHE A 69 7.12 -8.37 6.67
N ALA A 70 6.14 -8.13 7.54
CA ALA A 70 6.28 -8.37 8.97
C ALA A 70 6.15 -9.85 9.36
N LYS A 71 5.30 -10.62 8.67
CA LYS A 71 4.93 -11.99 9.08
C LYS A 71 4.80 -12.99 7.93
N GLY A 72 4.66 -12.54 6.70
CA GLY A 72 4.38 -13.41 5.54
C GLY A 72 5.60 -14.01 4.87
N ARG A 73 6.80 -13.53 5.19
CA ARG A 73 8.05 -14.08 4.67
C ARG A 73 9.01 -14.43 5.81
N LYS A 74 9.76 -15.50 5.62
CA LYS A 74 10.89 -15.85 6.47
C LYS A 74 12.09 -14.97 6.11
N VAL A 75 12.84 -14.53 7.12
CA VAL A 75 14.07 -13.75 6.93
C VAL A 75 15.18 -14.65 6.43
#